data_AF-A0A7J4BSB3-F1
#
_entry.id   AF-A0A7J4BSB3-F1
#
_cell.length_a   1.000
_cell.length_b   1.000
_cell.length_c   1.000
_cell.angle_alpha   90.00
_cell.angle_beta   90.00
_cell.angle_gamma   90.00
#
_symmetry.space_group_name_H-M   'P 1'
#
loop_
_entity.id
_entity.type
_entity.pdbx_description
1 polymer ?
#
loop_
_entity_poly.entity_id
_entity_poly.type
_entity_poly.pdbx_seq_one_letter_code
_entity_poly.pdbx_strand_id
1 'polypeptide(L)'
;MTVDEAAQSAIADASADTSVDGINRTVTVEVVHKQEGFGTAAWTVIGMFLVVAAVGSWFMLSGDSANGDGGGLFGGGGNCGDGIDNDNDGLTDREDGDCYDQVNPEWNGYKSGHMEDGRNDPPGGES
;
A
#
# COMPACT_ATOMS: atom_id res chain seq x y z
N MET A 1 -17.84 35.61 5.81
CA MET A 1 -18.27 36.95 5.36
C MET A 1 -17.94 38.05 6.38
N THR A 2 -17.00 37.85 7.32
CA THR A 2 -16.71 38.82 8.41
C THR A 2 -15.34 39.50 8.29
N VAL A 3 -14.48 39.02 7.38
CA VAL A 3 -13.11 39.53 7.22
C VAL A 3 -13.11 40.89 6.52
N ASP A 4 -14.02 41.09 5.55
CA ASP A 4 -14.18 42.34 4.83
C ASP A 4 -14.66 43.49 5.73
N GLU A 5 -15.56 43.22 6.69
CA GLU A 5 -16.02 44.23 7.65
C GLU A 5 -14.92 44.65 8.64
N ALA A 6 -14.14 43.69 9.15
CA ALA A 6 -13.04 43.99 10.06
C ALA A 6 -11.91 44.78 9.37
N ALA A 7 -11.60 44.45 8.12
CA ALA A 7 -10.64 45.20 7.32
C ALA A 7 -11.14 46.62 7.03
N GLN A 8 -12.40 46.79 6.64
CA GLN A 8 -13.00 48.10 6.39
C GLN A 8 -13.05 48.96 7.66
N SER A 9 -13.30 48.37 8.83
CA SER A 9 -13.29 49.08 10.12
C SER A 9 -11.90 49.60 10.49
N ALA A 10 -10.84 48.82 10.30
CA ALA A 10 -9.47 49.26 10.61
C ALA A 10 -8.99 50.38 9.66
N ILE A 11 -9.42 50.33 8.40
CA ILE A 11 -9.13 51.38 7.41
C ILE A 11 -9.90 52.68 7.77
N ALA A 12 -11.15 52.56 8.20
CA ALA A 12 -11.96 53.72 8.62
C ALA A 12 -11.35 54.43 9.83
N ASP A 13 -10.90 53.69 10.85
CA ASP A 13 -10.27 54.23 12.06
C ASP A 13 -8.94 54.94 11.75
N ALA A 14 -8.07 54.31 10.93
CA ALA A 14 -6.82 54.93 10.48
C ALA A 14 -7.04 56.18 9.60
N SER A 15 -8.14 56.23 8.85
CA SER A 15 -8.50 57.41 8.04
C SER A 15 -9.08 58.55 8.87
N ALA A 16 -9.76 58.25 9.98
CA ALA A 16 -10.33 59.25 10.87
C ALA A 16 -9.25 60.06 11.59
N ASP A 17 -8.17 59.40 12.02
CA ASP A 17 -7.05 60.04 12.74
C ASP A 17 -6.15 60.91 11.84
N THR A 18 -6.21 60.70 10.52
CA THR A 18 -5.44 61.51 9.54
C THR A 18 -6.20 62.71 8.97
N SER A 19 -7.51 62.81 9.24
CA SER A 19 -8.37 63.91 8.78
C SER A 19 -8.08 65.26 9.46
N VAL A 20 -7.31 65.30 10.55
CA VAL A 20 -7.09 66.54 11.33
C VAL A 20 -5.91 67.36 10.78
N ASP A 21 -4.95 66.74 10.08
CA ASP A 21 -3.70 67.39 9.65
C ASP A 21 -3.55 67.62 8.13
N GLY A 22 -4.46 67.12 7.28
CA GLY A 22 -4.46 67.39 5.83
C GLY A 22 -3.30 66.78 5.02
N ILE A 23 -2.53 65.85 5.61
CA ILE A 23 -1.38 65.20 4.96
C ILE A 23 -1.82 63.84 4.40
N ASN A 24 -1.83 63.71 3.07
CA ASN A 24 -2.01 62.41 2.41
C ASN A 24 -0.82 61.49 2.73
N ARG A 25 -1.06 60.43 3.50
CA ARG A 25 -0.07 59.39 3.81
C ARG A 25 -0.44 58.10 3.09
N THR A 26 0.49 57.53 2.35
CA THR A 26 0.33 56.20 1.76
C THR A 26 0.46 55.16 2.86
N VAL A 27 -0.63 54.49 3.22
CA VAL A 27 -0.62 53.39 4.18
C VAL A 27 -0.47 52.08 3.41
N THR A 28 0.66 51.40 3.59
CA THR A 28 0.89 50.06 3.03
C THR A 28 0.39 49.03 4.03
N VAL A 29 -0.68 48.31 3.67
CA VAL A 29 -1.24 47.25 4.52
C VAL A 29 -0.69 45.91 4.05
N GLU A 30 0.04 45.21 4.92
CA GLU A 30 0.53 43.85 4.66
C GLU A 30 -0.44 42.84 5.27
N VAL A 31 -1.07 42.01 4.44
CA VAL A 31 -1.95 40.94 4.90
C VAL A 31 -1.12 39.71 5.23
N VAL A 32 -0.71 39.57 6.49
CA VAL A 32 -0.03 38.37 6.97
C VAL A 32 -1.08 37.29 7.22
N HIS A 33 -1.18 36.33 6.30
CA HIS A 33 -1.99 35.13 6.53
C HIS A 33 -1.35 34.28 7.62
N LYS A 34 -1.97 34.25 8.81
CA LYS A 34 -1.58 33.36 9.89
C LYS A 34 -2.18 31.98 9.61
N GLN A 35 -1.38 31.10 9.01
CA GLN A 35 -1.76 29.71 8.83
C GLN A 35 -1.80 29.05 10.22
N GLU A 36 -3.00 28.94 10.79
CA GLU A 36 -3.21 28.16 12.01
C GLU A 36 -2.84 26.72 11.69
N GLY A 37 -1.93 26.14 12.47
CA GLY A 37 -1.41 24.79 12.22
C GLY A 37 -2.52 23.77 12.03
N PHE A 38 -2.25 22.71 11.26
CA PHE A 38 -3.18 21.62 11.00
C PHE A 38 -3.85 21.16 12.30
N GLY A 39 -5.13 21.51 12.46
CA GLY A 39 -5.87 21.31 13.71
C GLY A 39 -5.95 19.84 14.12
N THR A 40 -6.40 19.58 15.34
CA THR A 40 -6.60 18.22 15.90
C THR A 40 -7.39 17.30 14.97
N ALA A 41 -8.33 17.84 14.19
CA ALA A 41 -9.08 17.10 13.18
C ALA A 41 -8.21 16.52 12.05
N ALA A 42 -7.17 17.23 11.63
CA ALA A 42 -6.23 16.72 10.61
C ALA A 42 -5.40 15.56 11.17
N TRP A 43 -4.94 15.69 12.42
CA TRP A 43 -4.19 14.64 13.10
C TRP A 43 -5.01 13.38 13.37
N THR A 44 -6.32 13.50 13.66
CA THR A 44 -7.18 12.33 13.82
C THR A 44 -7.34 11.53 12.53
N VAL A 45 -7.46 12.21 11.38
CA VAL A 45 -7.58 11.56 10.07
C VAL A 45 -6.28 10.83 9.72
N ILE A 46 -5.14 11.50 9.91
CA ILE A 46 -3.82 10.90 9.69
C ILE A 46 -3.60 9.69 10.62
N GLY A 47 -3.94 9.84 11.90
CA GLY A 47 -3.83 8.76 12.88
C GLY A 47 -4.69 7.55 12.53
N MET A 48 -5.95 7.75 12.11
CA MET A 48 -6.82 6.66 11.70
C MET A 48 -6.28 5.92 10.47
N PHE A 49 -5.72 6.63 9.50
CA PHE A 49 -5.09 6.04 8.33
C PHE A 49 -3.89 5.16 8.70
N LEU A 50 -3.04 5.63 9.62
CA LEU A 50 -1.89 4.87 10.10
C LEU A 50 -2.32 3.63 10.88
N VAL A 51 -3.38 3.70 11.68
CA VAL A 51 -3.92 2.55 12.41
C VAL A 51 -4.47 1.50 11.43
N VAL A 52 -5.25 1.91 10.43
CA VAL A 52 -5.79 1.00 9.42
C VAL A 52 -4.65 0.37 8.59
N ALA A 53 -3.64 1.16 8.22
CA ALA A 53 -2.48 0.64 7.51
C ALA A 53 -1.68 -0.37 8.36
N ALA A 54 -1.47 -0.09 9.64
CA ALA A 54 -0.75 -0.99 10.54
C ALA A 54 -1.51 -2.29 10.81
N VAL A 55 -2.81 -2.21 11.11
CA VAL A 55 -3.66 -3.39 11.34
C VAL A 55 -3.87 -4.19 10.06
N GLY A 56 -4.11 -3.51 8.93
CA GLY A 56 -4.25 -4.14 7.62
C GLY A 56 -2.96 -4.84 7.18
N SER A 57 -1.80 -4.20 7.38
CA SER A 57 -0.49 -4.81 7.09
C SER A 57 -0.23 -5.99 8.00
N TRP A 58 -0.54 -5.89 9.30
CA TRP A 58 -0.41 -7.01 10.22
C TRP A 58 -1.30 -8.18 9.83
N PHE A 59 -2.57 -7.93 9.48
CA PHE A 59 -3.50 -8.96 9.03
C PHE A 59 -3.04 -9.65 7.74
N MET A 60 -2.55 -8.87 6.76
CA MET A 60 -2.01 -9.41 5.51
C MET A 60 -0.68 -10.15 5.69
N LEU A 61 0.16 -9.73 6.64
CA LEU A 61 1.47 -10.34 6.92
C LEU A 61 1.40 -11.52 7.92
N SER A 62 0.33 -11.59 8.73
CA SER A 62 0.10 -12.64 9.73
C SER A 62 -0.86 -13.73 9.24
N GLY A 63 -1.18 -13.77 7.94
CA GLY A 63 -1.81 -14.93 7.34
C GLY A 63 -0.93 -16.15 7.63
N ASP A 64 -1.55 -17.17 8.24
CA ASP A 64 -0.93 -18.42 8.66
C ASP A 64 0.11 -18.87 7.62
N SER A 65 1.39 -18.84 7.99
CA SER A 65 2.42 -19.58 7.29
C SER A 65 2.16 -21.05 7.54
N ALA A 66 1.14 -21.58 6.87
CA ALA A 66 0.95 -23.01 6.72
C ALA A 66 2.15 -23.50 5.92
N ASN A 67 3.14 -24.01 6.66
CA ASN A 67 4.11 -25.02 6.27
C ASN A 67 4.18 -25.30 4.76
N GLY A 68 5.22 -24.83 4.08
CA GLY A 68 5.55 -25.42 2.78
C GLY A 68 6.38 -24.54 1.88
N ASP A 69 5.75 -23.64 1.13
CA ASP A 69 6.19 -23.46 -0.25
C ASP A 69 6.43 -21.98 -0.59
N GLY A 70 7.67 -21.70 -1.01
CA GLY A 70 8.34 -20.41 -0.91
C GLY A 70 7.91 -19.32 -1.90
N GLY A 71 6.63 -18.93 -1.91
CA GLY A 71 6.09 -17.90 -2.80
C GLY A 71 5.81 -16.54 -2.15
N GLY A 72 6.78 -15.95 -1.43
CA GLY A 72 6.68 -14.54 -1.01
C GLY A 72 6.84 -13.57 -2.19
N LEU A 73 6.36 -12.32 -2.04
CA LEU A 73 6.31 -11.23 -3.05
C LEU A 73 7.57 -10.99 -3.93
N PHE A 74 8.73 -11.57 -3.62
CA PHE A 74 9.97 -11.48 -4.42
C PHE A 74 10.68 -12.82 -4.65
N GLY A 75 10.06 -13.95 -4.32
CA GLY A 75 10.63 -15.28 -4.56
C GLY A 75 9.81 -15.98 -5.63
N GLY A 76 10.47 -16.45 -6.70
CA GLY A 76 9.90 -17.47 -7.58
C GLY A 76 9.73 -18.75 -6.78
N GLY A 77 8.67 -18.79 -5.97
CA GLY A 77 8.20 -19.99 -5.33
C GLY A 77 7.63 -20.88 -6.41
N GLY A 78 8.06 -22.13 -6.39
CA GLY A 78 7.40 -23.15 -7.17
C GLY A 78 5.93 -23.26 -6.79
N ASN A 79 5.16 -23.86 -7.68
CA ASN A 79 3.75 -24.18 -7.48
C ASN A 79 3.55 -25.59 -6.91
N CYS A 80 4.60 -26.41 -6.93
CA CYS A 80 4.66 -27.71 -6.27
C CYS A 80 4.37 -27.60 -4.76
N GLY A 81 3.14 -27.89 -4.33
CA GLY A 81 2.66 -27.81 -2.95
C GLY A 81 1.46 -26.89 -2.72
N ASP A 82 0.95 -26.23 -3.78
CA ASP A 82 -0.22 -25.36 -3.70
C ASP A 82 -1.57 -26.08 -3.87
N GLY A 83 -1.55 -27.38 -4.20
CA GLY A 83 -2.75 -28.20 -4.36
C GLY A 83 -3.50 -27.97 -5.66
N ILE A 84 -2.86 -27.35 -6.66
CA ILE A 84 -3.41 -27.07 -7.99
C ILE A 84 -2.56 -27.79 -9.03
N ASP A 85 -3.22 -28.43 -9.99
CA ASP A 85 -2.60 -28.92 -11.22
C ASP A 85 -2.34 -27.74 -12.18
N ASN A 86 -1.09 -27.28 -12.29
CA ASN A 86 -0.75 -26.05 -13.01
C ASN A 86 -0.39 -26.25 -14.49
N ASP A 87 -0.18 -27.48 -14.95
CA ASP A 87 0.03 -27.81 -16.37
C ASP A 87 -1.11 -28.63 -17.00
N ASN A 88 -2.10 -29.00 -16.19
CA ASN A 88 -3.34 -29.69 -16.54
C ASN A 88 -3.13 -31.12 -17.07
N ASP A 89 -2.13 -31.84 -16.57
CA ASP A 89 -1.88 -33.23 -16.91
C ASP A 89 -2.70 -34.23 -16.06
N GLY A 90 -3.35 -33.74 -15.00
CA GLY A 90 -4.18 -34.49 -14.06
C GLY A 90 -3.46 -34.93 -12.79
N LEU A 91 -2.19 -34.58 -12.61
CA LEU A 91 -1.38 -34.80 -11.42
C LEU A 91 -1.23 -33.48 -10.66
N THR A 92 -0.90 -33.56 -9.37
CA THR A 92 -0.80 -32.35 -8.53
C THR A 92 0.29 -32.55 -7.47
N ASP A 93 1.10 -31.52 -7.26
CA ASP A 93 2.12 -31.43 -6.22
C ASP A 93 3.07 -32.65 -6.17
N ARG A 94 2.83 -33.60 -5.26
CA ARG A 94 3.70 -34.76 -5.03
C ARG A 94 3.40 -35.90 -5.99
N GLU A 95 2.27 -35.83 -6.66
CA GLU A 95 1.85 -36.80 -7.66
C GLU A 95 2.41 -36.41 -9.03
N ASP A 96 2.84 -35.14 -9.18
CA ASP A 96 3.38 -34.54 -10.39
C ASP A 96 4.91 -34.72 -10.51
N GLY A 97 5.36 -35.14 -11.70
CA GLY A 97 6.76 -35.43 -12.03
C GLY A 97 7.65 -34.20 -12.10
N ASP A 98 7.09 -33.05 -12.46
CA ASP A 98 7.80 -31.78 -12.53
C ASP A 98 8.23 -31.27 -11.16
N CYS A 99 7.57 -31.75 -10.11
CA CYS A 99 7.95 -31.45 -8.73
C CYS A 99 9.18 -32.21 -8.22
N TYR A 100 9.84 -33.01 -9.07
CA TYR A 100 11.00 -33.83 -8.73
C TYR A 100 12.20 -33.51 -9.63
N ASP A 101 13.40 -33.51 -9.06
CA ASP A 101 14.65 -33.37 -9.84
C ASP A 101 14.85 -34.51 -10.85
N GLN A 102 14.36 -35.72 -10.52
CA GLN A 102 14.46 -36.93 -11.34
C GLN A 102 13.21 -37.80 -11.13
N VAL A 103 12.62 -38.26 -12.24
CA VAL A 103 11.45 -39.17 -12.26
C VAL A 103 11.76 -40.58 -12.79
N ASN A 104 12.97 -40.79 -13.34
CA ASN A 104 13.40 -42.06 -13.93
C ASN A 104 14.90 -42.28 -13.65
N PRO A 105 15.34 -43.40 -13.04
CA PRO A 105 14.59 -44.64 -12.73
C PRO A 105 13.73 -44.62 -11.46
N GLU A 106 13.85 -43.59 -10.63
CA GLU A 106 13.09 -43.44 -9.39
C GLU A 106 12.75 -41.96 -9.16
N TRP A 107 11.62 -41.72 -8.50
CA TRP A 107 11.16 -40.39 -8.10
C TRP A 107 12.01 -39.90 -6.94
N ASN A 108 12.90 -38.93 -7.19
CA ASN A 108 13.84 -38.44 -6.19
C ASN A 108 14.02 -36.92 -6.30
N GLY A 109 14.30 -36.29 -5.15
CA GLY A 109 14.57 -34.87 -5.07
C GLY A 109 13.33 -34.01 -5.25
N TYR A 110 12.23 -34.35 -4.56
CA TYR A 110 11.05 -33.48 -4.49
C TYR A 110 11.45 -32.09 -4.01
N LYS A 111 11.01 -31.05 -4.72
CA LYS A 111 11.16 -29.67 -4.29
C LYS A 111 9.89 -28.91 -4.57
N SER A 112 9.38 -28.25 -3.54
CA SER A 112 8.29 -27.32 -3.70
C SER A 112 8.64 -26.00 -4.40
N GLY A 113 9.93 -25.80 -4.68
CA GLY A 113 10.40 -24.72 -5.53
C GLY A 113 10.30 -25.00 -7.04
N HIS A 114 9.91 -26.22 -7.43
CA HIS A 114 9.73 -26.58 -8.85
C HIS A 114 8.41 -26.07 -9.42
N MET A 115 8.35 -26.04 -10.74
CA MET A 115 7.19 -25.59 -11.51
C MET A 115 6.66 -26.76 -12.32
N GLU A 116 5.42 -27.13 -12.11
CA GLU A 116 4.61 -27.98 -13.00
C GLU A 116 4.48 -27.24 -14.35
N ASP A 117 5.39 -27.53 -15.28
CA ASP A 117 5.58 -26.86 -16.57
C ASP A 117 5.51 -27.81 -17.79
N GLY A 118 5.12 -29.06 -17.57
CA GLY A 118 4.93 -30.15 -18.50
C GLY A 118 6.21 -30.74 -19.11
N ARG A 119 7.39 -30.55 -18.49
CA ARG A 119 8.68 -30.92 -19.12
C ARG A 119 9.27 -32.24 -18.64
N ASN A 120 8.98 -32.62 -17.41
CA ASN A 120 9.48 -33.80 -16.74
C ASN A 120 8.35 -34.79 -16.42
N ASP A 121 7.15 -34.56 -16.95
CA ASP A 121 6.06 -35.52 -16.87
C ASP A 121 6.45 -36.87 -17.47
N PRO A 122 6.31 -37.95 -16.71
CA PRO A 122 6.31 -39.28 -17.31
C PRO A 122 5.13 -39.38 -18.29
N PRO A 123 5.27 -40.11 -19.41
CA PRO A 123 4.18 -40.28 -20.36
C PRO A 123 2.95 -40.82 -19.64
N GLY A 124 1.90 -39.99 -19.60
CA GLY A 124 0.70 -40.16 -18.77
C GLY A 124 0.25 -41.61 -18.69
N GLY A 125 0.37 -42.17 -17.48
CA GLY A 125 -0.24 -43.44 -17.14
C GLY A 125 -1.75 -43.29 -17.17
N GLU A 126 -2.38 -43.93 -18.16
CA GLU A 126 -3.83 -44.07 -18.24
C GLU A 126 -4.38 -44.68 -16.92
N SER A 127 -5.44 -44.04 -16.40
CA SER A 127 -6.44 -44.52 -15.42
C SER A 127 -6.04 -44.80 -13.96
#